data_AF-A0A0B4VJA5-F1
#
_entry.id   AF-A0A0B4VJA5-F1
#
_cell.length_a   1.000
_cell.length_b   1.000
_cell.length_c   1.000
_cell.angle_alpha   90.00
_cell.angle_beta   90.00
_cell.angle_gamma   90.00
#
_symmetry.space_group_name_H-M   'P 1'
#
loop_
_entity.id
_entity.type
_entity.pdbx_description
1 polymer ?
#
loop_
_entity_poly.entity_id
_entity_poly.type
_entity_poly.pdbx_seq_one_letter_code
_entity_poly.pdbx_strand_id
1 'polypeptide(L)'
;MEAKLFCFLEIIGVGYKASTNPQGSILYLKLGFSHEIRLQVTSAVRVFCFKPNIICCTGIDHQKVTQFAASIKSCKPPEVYKGKGIQYRNEILHKKQGKKK
;
A
#
# COMPACT_ATOMS: atom_id res chain seq x y z
N MET A 1 -19.48 14.47 14.77
CA MET A 1 -18.00 14.58 14.66
C MET A 1 -17.55 13.45 13.75
N GLU A 2 -17.34 13.74 12.46
CA GLU A 2 -17.01 12.70 11.47
C GLU A 2 -15.61 12.15 11.72
N ALA A 3 -15.52 10.86 12.04
CA ALA A 3 -14.24 10.19 12.19
C ALA A 3 -13.62 10.00 10.80
N LYS A 4 -12.61 10.80 10.47
CA LYS A 4 -11.75 10.51 9.32
C LYS A 4 -10.93 9.27 9.65
N LEU A 5 -11.18 8.19 8.91
CA LEU A 5 -10.44 6.94 9.06
C LEU A 5 -9.14 7.02 8.27
N PHE A 6 -8.05 6.56 8.87
CA PHE A 6 -6.73 6.53 8.25
C PHE A 6 -6.19 5.10 8.26
N CYS A 7 -5.85 4.58 7.09
CA CYS A 7 -5.14 3.33 6.92
C CYS A 7 -3.78 3.60 6.28
N PHE A 8 -2.70 3.26 7.00
CA PHE A 8 -1.34 3.47 6.53
C PHE A 8 -0.74 2.16 6.02
N LEU A 9 -0.27 2.18 4.77
CA LEU A 9 0.49 1.11 4.16
C LEU A 9 1.93 1.58 3.93
N GLU A 10 2.86 0.67 4.17
CA GLU A 10 4.29 0.89 3.97
C GLU A 10 4.81 -0.06 2.89
N ILE A 11 5.61 0.49 2.00
CA ILE A 11 6.25 -0.23 0.89
C ILE A 11 7.70 -0.48 1.27
N ILE A 12 8.05 -1.75 1.39
CA ILE A 12 9.39 -2.19 1.75
C ILE A 12 10.03 -2.81 0.51
N GLY A 13 11.11 -2.20 0.03
CA GLY A 13 11.88 -2.74 -1.09
C GLY A 13 12.65 -1.66 -1.83
N VAL A 14 13.82 -2.02 -2.33
CA VAL A 14 14.65 -1.11 -3.13
C VAL A 14 14.05 -0.99 -4.52
N GLY A 15 13.82 0.24 -4.97
CA GLY A 15 13.22 0.53 -6.29
C GLY A 15 11.69 0.49 -6.32
N TYR A 16 11.03 0.17 -5.19
CA TYR A 16 9.58 0.24 -5.09
C TYR A 16 9.13 1.65 -4.74
N LYS A 17 8.13 2.16 -5.47
CA LYS A 17 7.61 3.51 -5.28
C LYS A 17 6.11 3.55 -5.52
N ALA A 18 5.41 4.31 -4.71
CA ALA A 18 4.05 4.76 -4.97
C ALA A 18 4.05 6.22 -5.39
N SER A 19 3.24 6.52 -6.40
CA SER A 19 2.95 7.88 -6.85
C SER A 19 1.45 8.02 -7.00
N THR A 20 0.89 9.17 -6.63
CA THR A 20 -0.51 9.50 -6.85
C THR A 20 -0.60 10.65 -7.82
N ASN A 21 -1.62 10.66 -8.69
CA ASN A 21 -1.92 11.84 -9.49
C ASN A 21 -2.27 13.04 -8.59
N PRO A 22 -2.10 14.29 -9.08
CA PRO A 22 -2.41 15.50 -8.31
C PRO A 22 -3.87 15.57 -7.83
N GLN A 23 -4.78 14.88 -8.52
CA GLN A 23 -6.20 14.77 -8.14
C GLN A 23 -6.47 13.69 -7.08
N GLY A 24 -5.49 12.83 -6.74
CA GLY A 24 -5.65 11.74 -5.78
C GLY A 24 -6.53 10.58 -6.27
N SER A 25 -7.02 10.62 -7.52
CA SER A 25 -7.96 9.62 -8.09
C SER A 25 -7.28 8.36 -8.64
N ILE A 26 -5.98 8.41 -8.92
CA ILE A 26 -5.22 7.27 -9.47
C ILE A 26 -3.94 7.09 -8.66
N LEU A 27 -3.72 5.85 -8.21
CA LEU A 27 -2.51 5.39 -7.56
C LEU A 27 -1.67 4.58 -8.54
N TYR A 28 -0.42 4.98 -8.73
CA TYR A 28 0.59 4.31 -9.53
C TYR A 28 1.55 3.59 -8.60
N LEU A 29 1.77 2.31 -8.86
CA LEU A 29 2.66 1.46 -8.08
C LEU A 29 3.75 0.90 -8.99
N LYS A 30 5.00 1.27 -8.70
CA LYS A 30 6.19 0.68 -9.31
C LYS A 30 6.72 -0.37 -8.35
N LEU A 31 6.40 -1.64 -8.60
CA LEU A 31 6.71 -2.78 -7.70
C LEU A 31 7.71 -3.77 -8.30
N GLY A 32 8.49 -3.32 -9.29
CA GLY A 32 9.45 -4.16 -10.01
C GLY A 32 8.84 -5.04 -11.12
N PHE A 33 7.59 -4.76 -11.51
CA PHE A 33 7.01 -5.27 -12.76
C PHE A 33 7.51 -4.46 -13.96
N SER A 34 7.43 -5.02 -15.16
CA SER A 34 7.83 -4.35 -16.40
C SER A 34 7.00 -3.10 -16.71
N HIS A 35 5.77 -3.03 -16.20
CA HIS A 35 4.88 -1.87 -16.32
C HIS A 35 4.40 -1.43 -14.94
N GLU A 36 3.97 -0.17 -14.85
CA GLU A 36 3.42 0.39 -13.62
C GLU A 36 1.98 -0.09 -13.40
N ILE A 37 1.68 -0.52 -12.18
CA ILE A 37 0.32 -0.91 -11.81
C ILE A 37 -0.47 0.36 -11.52
N ARG A 38 -1.61 0.51 -12.20
CA ARG A 38 -2.52 1.65 -12.03
C ARG A 38 -3.77 1.19 -11.31
N LEU A 39 -4.05 1.77 -10.16
CA LEU A 39 -5.26 1.53 -9.37
C LEU A 39 -6.12 2.79 -9.38
N GLN A 40 -7.35 2.65 -9.86
CA GLN A 40 -8.35 3.71 -9.79
C GLN A 40 -8.95 3.74 -8.38
N VAL A 41 -8.89 4.91 -7.75
CA VAL A 41 -9.43 5.15 -6.42
C VAL A 41 -10.93 5.41 -6.56
N THR A 42 -11.75 4.66 -5.82
CA THR A 42 -13.19 4.87 -5.77
C THR A 42 -13.51 6.20 -5.05
N SER A 43 -14.54 6.93 -5.48
CA SER A 43 -14.90 8.26 -4.96
C SER A 43 -15.13 8.35 -3.44
N ALA A 44 -15.38 7.23 -2.77
CA ALA A 44 -15.53 7.15 -1.31
C ALA A 44 -14.20 7.15 -0.53
N VAL A 45 -13.06 6.99 -1.21
CA VAL A 45 -11.72 6.89 -0.63
C VAL A 45 -10.82 7.94 -1.28
N ARG A 46 -9.94 8.55 -0.50
CA ARG A 46 -8.85 9.42 -0.98
C ARG A 46 -7.52 8.80 -0.59
N VAL A 47 -6.58 8.83 -1.51
CA VAL A 47 -5.24 8.29 -1.31
C VAL A 47 -4.23 9.43 -1.32
N PHE A 48 -3.36 9.45 -0.31
CA PHE A 48 -2.26 10.38 -0.19
C PHE A 48 -0.95 9.60 -0.16
N CYS A 49 0.05 10.10 -0.89
CA CYS A 49 1.40 9.59 -0.83
C CYS A 49 2.26 10.61 -0.07
N PHE A 50 2.54 10.35 1.22
CA PHE A 50 3.36 11.26 2.04
C PHE A 50 4.85 11.11 1.73
N LYS A 51 5.25 9.87 1.45
CA LYS A 51 6.59 9.48 1.00
C LYS A 51 6.39 8.45 -0.10
N PRO A 52 7.35 8.27 -1.03
CA PRO A 52 7.25 7.23 -2.05
C PRO A 52 7.07 5.82 -1.47
N ASN A 53 7.38 5.61 -0.19
CA ASN A 53 7.24 4.34 0.51
C ASN A 53 6.04 4.29 1.47
N ILE A 54 5.30 5.39 1.67
CA ILE A 54 4.20 5.47 2.65
C ILE A 54 2.93 5.95 1.95
N ILE A 55 1.96 5.05 1.87
CA ILE A 55 0.63 5.31 1.31
C ILE A 55 -0.35 5.48 2.46
N CYS A 56 -1.16 6.52 2.39
CA CYS A 56 -2.25 6.76 3.33
C CYS A 56 -3.58 6.72 2.59
N CYS A 57 -4.45 5.79 2.96
CA CYS A 57 -5.82 5.72 2.49
C CYS A 57 -6.73 6.35 3.54
N THR A 58 -7.59 7.27 3.10
CA THR A 58 -8.52 8.00 3.97
C THR A 58 -9.92 7.95 3.40
N GLY A 59 -10.93 7.95 4.27
CA GLY A 59 -12.31 7.93 3.81
C GLY A 59 -13.30 8.00 4.96
N ILE A 60 -14.58 8.05 4.57
CA ILE A 60 -15.72 8.09 5.49
C ILE A 60 -16.17 6.67 5.87
N ASP A 61 -16.01 5.72 4.93
CA ASP A 61 -16.48 4.33 5.07
C ASP A 61 -15.32 3.37 5.36
N HIS A 62 -15.37 2.70 6.52
CA HIS A 62 -14.33 1.76 6.96
C HIS A 62 -14.17 0.55 6.03
N GLN A 63 -15.28 -0.01 5.53
CA GLN A 63 -15.23 -1.19 4.68
C GLN A 63 -14.59 -0.85 3.34
N LYS A 64 -14.96 0.28 2.74
CA LYS A 64 -14.38 0.72 1.45
C LYS A 64 -12.90 1.07 1.58
N VAL A 65 -12.51 1.77 2.64
CA VAL A 65 -11.09 2.09 2.90
C VAL A 65 -10.27 0.81 3.09
N THR A 66 -10.76 -0.12 3.91
CA THR A 66 -10.06 -1.38 4.18
C THR A 66 -9.99 -2.28 2.94
N GLN A 67 -11.08 -2.37 2.18
CA GLN A 67 -11.13 -3.12 0.93
C GLN A 67 -10.13 -2.58 -0.08
N PHE A 68 -10.06 -1.24 -0.24
CA PHE A 68 -9.11 -0.62 -1.14
C PHE A 68 -7.66 -0.84 -0.69
N ALA A 69 -7.39 -0.70 0.61
CA ALA A 69 -6.08 -0.98 1.19
C ALA A 69 -5.67 -2.45 1.00
N ALA A 70 -6.61 -3.39 1.16
CA ALA A 70 -6.38 -4.81 0.90
C ALA A 70 -6.05 -5.07 -0.58
N SER A 71 -6.76 -4.42 -1.52
CA SER A 71 -6.44 -4.51 -2.95
C SER A 71 -5.01 -4.02 -3.26
N ILE A 72 -4.57 -2.92 -2.65
CA ILE A 72 -3.19 -2.43 -2.78
C ILE A 72 -2.19 -3.48 -2.24
N LYS A 73 -2.44 -4.04 -1.06
CA LYS A 73 -1.57 -5.05 -0.44
C LYS A 73 -1.46 -6.30 -1.32
N SER A 74 -2.57 -6.76 -1.89
CA SER A 74 -2.63 -7.94 -2.76
C SER A 74 -1.80 -7.80 -4.03
N CYS A 75 -1.50 -6.58 -4.50
CA CYS A 75 -0.63 -6.38 -5.67
C CYS A 75 0.80 -6.89 -5.43
N LYS A 76 1.32 -6.75 -4.21
CA LYS A 76 2.64 -7.27 -3.83
C LYS A 76 2.65 -7.59 -2.34
N PRO A 77 2.14 -8.77 -1.94
CA PRO A 77 2.15 -9.18 -0.56
C PRO A 77 3.59 -9.26 -0.04
N PRO A 78 3.79 -9.05 1.27
CA PRO A 78 5.12 -9.04 1.84
C PRO A 78 5.74 -10.44 1.83
N GLU A 79 6.99 -10.53 1.37
CA GLU A 79 7.72 -11.79 1.32
C GLU A 79 8.09 -12.32 2.71
N VAL A 80 7.92 -13.63 2.92
CA VAL A 80 8.15 -14.31 4.21
C VAL A 80 9.63 -14.30 4.65
N TYR A 81 10.59 -14.08 3.76
CA TYR A 81 12.02 -14.07 4.12
C TYR A 81 12.53 -12.65 4.39
N LYS A 82 12.46 -11.78 3.37
CA LYS A 82 13.04 -10.42 3.43
C LYS A 82 12.03 -9.34 3.78
N GLY A 83 10.74 -9.67 3.89
CA GLY A 83 9.68 -8.68 4.16
C GLY A 83 9.49 -7.66 3.04
N LYS A 84 9.97 -7.93 1.83
CA LYS A 84 9.81 -7.02 0.68
C LYS A 84 8.37 -7.10 0.19
N GLY A 85 7.76 -5.97 -0.11
CA GLY A 85 6.38 -5.86 -0.55
C GLY A 85 5.65 -4.76 0.17
N ILE A 86 4.32 -4.84 0.20
CA ILE A 86 3.45 -3.86 0.83
C ILE A 86 2.90 -4.48 2.12
N GLN A 87 3.05 -3.78 3.24
CA GLN A 87 2.50 -4.19 4.53
C GLN A 87 1.72 -3.04 5.17
N TYR A 88 0.85 -3.35 6.12
CA TYR A 88 0.31 -2.29 6.98
C TYR A 88 1.39 -1.82 7.95
N ARG A 89 1.36 -0.54 8.33
CA ARG A 89 2.38 0.06 9.20
C ARG A 89 2.54 -0.65 10.55
N ASN A 90 1.46 -1.25 11.05
CA ASN A 90 1.43 -1.94 12.35
C ASN A 90 1.37 -3.48 12.20
N GLU A 91 1.58 -4.03 11.00
CA GLU A 91 1.54 -5.48 10.79
C GLU A 91 2.87 -6.15 11.16
N ILE A 92 2.80 -7.20 11.97
CA ILE A 92 3.96 -8.01 12.37
C ILE A 92 4.11 -9.15 11.36
N LEU A 93 5.19 -9.12 10.58
CA LEU A 93 5.53 -10.20 9.64
C LEU A 93 6.40 -11.26 10.33
N HIS A 94 5.91 -12.50 10.35
CA HIS A 94 6.69 -13.66 10.77
C HIS A 94 7.71 -14.03 9.68
N LYS A 95 8.97 -13.67 9.91
CA LYS A 95 10.06 -13.97 8.98
C LYS A 95 10.58 -15.40 9.19
N LYS A 96 10.72 -16.17 8.11
CA LYS A 96 11.46 -17.43 8.16
C LYS A 96 12.95 -17.17 7.96
N GLN A 97 13.81 -17.83 8.74
CA GLN A 97 15.25 -17.78 8.50
C GLN A 97 15.55 -18.46 7.14
N GLY A 98 16.41 -17.82 6.35
CA GLY A 98 16.93 -18.41 5.12
C GLY A 98 17.70 -19.69 5.42
N LYS A 99 17.92 -20.51 4.38
CA LYS A 99 18.71 -21.74 4.50
C LYS A 99 20.10 -21.37 5.02
N LYS A 100 20.41 -21.77 6.26
CA LYS A 100 21.77 -21.69 6.81
C LYS A 100 22.66 -22.57 5.92
N LYS A 101 23.73 -22.00 5.37
CA LYS A 101 24.87 -22.75 4.87
C LYS A 101 25.79 -23.05 6.04
#